data_AF-A0A939VG14-F1
#
_entry.id   AF-A0A939VG14-F1
#
_cell.length_a   1.000
_cell.length_b   1.000
_cell.length_c   1.000
_cell.angle_alpha   90.00
_cell.angle_beta   90.00
_cell.angle_gamma   90.00
#
_symmetry.space_group_name_H-M   'P 1'
#
loop_
_entity.id
_entity.type
_entity.pdbx_description
1 polymer ?
#
loop_
_entity_poly.entity_id
_entity_poly.type
_entity_poly.pdbx_seq_one_letter_code
_entity_poly.pdbx_strand_id
1 'polypeptide(L)' 'MKPKRRGRKTVEQRRKRKAGKTVFPQFVGKVQMTREGYVFVIIDGEEDDVFVRAAKTRGALNGDTVRVAVTKT' A
#
# COMPACT_ATOMS: atom_id res chain seq x y z
N MET A 1 -43.19 17.47 5.57
CA MET A 1 -41.74 17.16 5.63
C MET A 1 -41.41 16.09 4.57
N LYS A 2 -40.68 16.41 3.49
CA LYS A 2 -40.34 15.44 2.42
C LYS A 2 -38.94 14.84 2.66
N PRO A 3 -38.70 13.54 2.43
CA PRO A 3 -37.41 12.92 2.68
C PRO A 3 -36.37 13.40 1.67
N LYS A 4 -35.20 13.82 2.16
CA LYS A 4 -34.05 14.24 1.35
C LYS A 4 -33.44 13.00 0.68
N ARG A 5 -33.85 12.70 -0.55
CA ARG A 5 -33.28 11.62 -1.38
C ARG A 5 -31.78 11.86 -1.54
N ARG A 6 -30.94 11.00 -0.93
CA ARG A 6 -29.49 10.99 -1.17
C ARG A 6 -29.27 10.62 -2.64
N GLY A 7 -28.83 11.59 -3.45
CA GLY A 7 -28.58 11.40 -4.87
C GLY A 7 -27.61 10.26 -5.14
N ARG A 8 -27.99 9.35 -6.04
CA ARG A 8 -27.14 8.26 -6.53
C ARG A 8 -26.04 8.90 -7.39
N LYS A 9 -24.81 8.90 -6.90
CA LYS A 9 -23.65 9.48 -7.62
C LYS A 9 -23.46 8.75 -8.95
N THR A 10 -23.27 9.49 -10.04
CA THR A 10 -23.11 8.93 -11.39
C THR A 10 -21.79 8.16 -11.50
N VAL A 11 -21.76 7.16 -12.40
CA VAL A 11 -20.55 6.36 -12.71
C VAL A 11 -19.41 7.27 -13.18
N GLU A 12 -19.74 8.39 -13.84
CA GLU A 12 -18.80 9.41 -14.30
C GLU A 12 -18.09 10.14 -13.15
N GLN A 13 -18.83 10.51 -12.10
CA GLN A 13 -18.24 11.11 -10.89
C GLN A 13 -17.31 10.14 -10.13
N ARG A 14 -17.53 8.82 -10.23
CA ARG A 14 -16.58 7.82 -9.67
C ARG A 14 -15.30 7.72 -10.51
N ARG A 15 -15.39 7.88 -11.84
CA ARG A 15 -14.22 7.80 -12.75
C ARG A 15 -13.29 9.00 -12.62
N LYS A 16 -13.82 10.21 -12.46
CA LYS A 16 -13.03 11.46 -12.31
C LYS A 16 -12.18 11.53 -11.03
N ARG A 17 -12.42 10.67 -10.03
CA ARG A 17 -11.57 10.56 -8.82
C ARG A 17 -10.30 9.74 -9.02
N LYS A 18 -10.07 9.13 -10.19
CA LYS A 18 -8.75 8.61 -10.57
C LYS A 18 -7.83 9.78 -10.98
N ALA A 19 -7.67 10.74 -10.07
CA ALA A 19 -6.66 11.78 -10.16
C ALA A 19 -5.27 11.11 -10.20
N GLY A 20 -4.37 11.69 -11.00
CA GLY A 20 -3.03 11.21 -11.38
C GLY A 20 -2.43 10.05 -10.59
N LYS A 21 -2.08 8.95 -11.28
CA LYS A 21 -1.24 7.90 -10.70
C LYS A 21 0.11 8.53 -10.34
N THR A 22 0.32 8.90 -9.09
CA THR A 22 1.65 9.15 -8.56
C THR A 22 2.42 7.84 -8.67
N VAL A 23 3.46 7.83 -9.49
CA VAL A 23 4.33 6.67 -9.66
C VAL A 23 5.30 6.66 -8.48
N PHE A 24 5.18 5.65 -7.64
CA PHE A 24 6.13 5.41 -6.54
C PHE A 24 7.15 4.34 -7.00
N PRO A 25 8.43 4.48 -6.62
CA PRO A 25 9.40 3.40 -6.76
C PRO A 25 8.87 2.11 -6.14
N GLN A 26 9.03 1.00 -6.85
CA GLN A 26 8.53 -0.31 -6.44
C GLN A 26 9.67 -1.32 -6.43
N PHE A 27 9.66 -2.18 -5.42
CA PHE A 27 10.66 -3.21 -5.22
C PHE A 27 9.99 -4.54 -4.89
N VAL A 28 10.66 -5.64 -5.21
CA VAL A 28 10.27 -6.99 -4.82
C VAL A 28 11.33 -7.53 -3.89
N GLY A 29 10.91 -8.14 -2.79
CA GLY A 29 11.84 -8.67 -1.81
C GLY A 29 11.17 -9.61 -0.82
N LYS A 30 11.96 -10.14 0.10
CA LYS A 30 11.52 -11.11 1.11
C LYS A 30 11.20 -10.42 2.43
N VAL A 31 10.09 -10.77 3.04
CA VAL A 31 9.64 -10.22 4.33
C VAL A 31 10.47 -10.81 5.46
N GLN A 32 11.07 -9.93 6.26
CA GLN A 32 11.61 -10.22 7.58
C GLN A 32 10.77 -9.51 8.64
N MET A 33 10.01 -10.28 9.42
CA MET A 33 9.06 -9.75 10.40
C MET A 33 9.67 -9.60 11.80
N THR A 34 9.32 -8.53 12.50
CA THR A 34 9.70 -8.33 13.91
C THR A 34 8.58 -8.73 14.86
N ARG A 35 8.91 -8.86 16.15
CA ARG A 35 7.93 -9.21 17.21
C ARG A 35 6.85 -8.16 17.39
N GLU A 36 7.16 -6.90 17.10
CA GLU A 36 6.24 -5.76 17.15
C GLU A 36 5.36 -5.66 15.89
N GLY A 37 5.57 -6.54 14.91
CA GLY A 37 4.73 -6.68 13.72
C GLY A 37 5.04 -5.72 12.58
N TYR A 38 6.06 -4.86 12.71
CA TYR A 38 6.63 -4.18 11.54
C TYR A 38 7.57 -5.14 10.80
N VAL A 39 7.87 -4.81 9.55
CA VAL A 39 8.70 -5.68 8.71
C VAL A 39 9.74 -4.89 7.95
N PHE A 40 10.85 -5.56 7.65
CA PHE A 40 11.81 -5.14 6.64
C PHE A 40 11.63 -6.03 5.41
N VAL A 41 11.73 -5.45 4.23
CA VAL A 41 11.70 -6.19 2.96
C VAL A 41 13.10 -6.14 2.36
N ILE A 42 13.76 -7.30 2.39
CA ILE A 42 15.12 -7.49 1.90
C ILE A 42 15.06 -7.68 0.38
N ILE A 43 15.78 -6.84 -0.36
CA ILE A 43 15.80 -6.86 -1.82
C ILE A 43 17.13 -7.47 -2.28
N ASP A 44 17.06 -8.49 -3.13
CA ASP A 44 18.27 -9.14 -3.63
C ASP A 44 19.09 -8.15 -4.48
N GLY A 45 20.35 -7.95 -4.09
CA GLY A 45 21.30 -7.07 -4.80
C GLY A 45 21.28 -5.61 -4.36
N GLU A 46 20.43 -5.22 -3.42
CA GLU A 46 20.45 -3.89 -2.79
C GLU A 46 21.02 -4.00 -1.37
N GLU A 47 21.72 -2.95 -0.91
CA GLU A 47 22.25 -2.88 0.46
C GLU A 47 21.19 -2.41 1.46
N ASP A 48 20.20 -1.64 1.00
CA ASP A 48 19.17 -1.03 1.82
C ASP A 48 17.86 -1.84 1.82
N ASP A 49 17.32 -2.08 3.02
CA ASP A 49 16.02 -2.72 3.21
C ASP A 49 14.87 -1.71 3.19
N VAL A 50 13.67 -2.16 2.78
CA VAL A 50 12.46 -1.34 2.86
C VAL A 50 11.73 -1.58 4.18
N PHE A 51 11.67 -0.55 5.02
CA PHE A 51 10.87 -0.55 6.24
C PHE A 51 9.36 -0.40 5.94
N VAL A 52 8.54 -1.28 6.52
CA VAL A 52 7.08 -1.24 6.45
C VAL A 52 6.48 -1.31 7.85
N ARG A 53 5.78 -0.24 8.25
CA ARG A 53 5.07 -0.17 9.54
C ARG A 53 4.02 -1.28 9.64
N ALA A 54 3.78 -1.80 10.84
CA ALA A 54 2.86 -2.91 11.10
C ALA A 54 1.47 -2.75 10.45
N ALA A 55 0.89 -1.55 10.50
CA ALA A 55 -0.42 -1.27 9.91
C ALA A 55 -0.46 -1.34 8.36
N LYS A 56 0.69 -1.51 7.69
CA LYS A 56 0.84 -1.53 6.23
C LYS A 56 1.34 -2.87 5.68
N THR A 57 1.53 -3.89 6.53
CA THR A 57 1.97 -5.23 6.11
C THR A 57 0.92 -5.99 5.30
N ARG A 58 -0.36 -5.63 5.46
CA ARG A 58 -1.50 -6.24 4.74
C ARG A 58 -1.56 -7.76 4.87
N GLY A 59 -1.14 -8.29 6.01
CA GLY A 59 -1.19 -9.74 6.29
C GLY A 59 -0.04 -10.54 5.69
N ALA A 60 0.99 -9.88 5.14
CA ALA A 60 2.23 -10.56 4.77
C ALA A 60 2.84 -11.26 5.99
N LEU A 61 3.33 -12.48 5.79
CA LEU A 61 3.97 -13.30 6.81
C LEU A 61 5.49 -13.30 6.65
N ASN A 62 6.19 -13.73 7.69
CA ASN A 62 7.64 -13.87 7.64
C ASN A 62 8.06 -14.85 6.53
N GLY A 63 8.99 -14.42 5.67
CA GLY A 63 9.49 -15.20 4.56
C GLY A 63 8.72 -15.05 3.24
N ASP A 64 7.59 -14.35 3.22
CA ASP A 64 6.84 -14.07 2.00
C ASP A 64 7.65 -13.22 1.02
N THR A 65 7.50 -13.49 -0.27
CA THR A 65 7.95 -12.57 -1.33
C THR A 65 6.86 -11.56 -1.62
N VAL A 66 7.16 -10.28 -1.45
CA VAL A 66 6.18 -9.19 -1.58
C VAL A 66 6.65 -8.12 -2.55
N ARG A 67 5.70 -7.34 -3.09
CA ARG A 67 5.99 -6.10 -3.81
C ARG A 67 5.62 -4.90 -2.95
N VAL A 68 6.57 -4.01 -2.72
CA VAL A 68 6.41 -2.78 -1.95
C VAL A 68 6.49 -1.55 -2.84
N ALA A 69 5.84 -0.47 -2.41
CA ALA A 69 5.94 0.84 -3.04
C ALA A 69 6.42 1.86 -1.99
N VAL A 70 7.55 2.51 -2.26
CA VAL A 70 8.15 3.47 -1.33
C VAL A 70 7.55 4.85 -1.59
N THR A 71 6.78 5.35 -0.64
CA THR A 71 6.22 6.70 -0.69
C THR A 71 7.17 7.67 -0.01
N LYS A 72 7.40 8.85 -0.61
CA LYS A 72 8.16 9.92 0.04
C LYS A 72 7.49 10.28 1.37
N THR A 73 8.26 10.25 2.45
CA THR A 73 7.81 10.61 3.81
C THR A 73 7.68 12.12 3.93
#